data_AF-A0A0T2YGJ0-F1
#
_entry.id   AF-A0A0T2YGJ0-F1
#
_cell.length_a   1.000
_cell.length_b   1.000
_cell.length_c   1.000
_cell.angle_alpha   90.00
_cell.angle_beta   90.00
_cell.angle_gamma   90.00
#
_symmetry.space_group_name_H-M   'P 1'
#
loop_
_entity.id
_entity.type
_entity.pdbx_description
1 polymer ?
#
loop_
_entity_poly.entity_id
_entity_poly.type
_entity_poly.pdbx_seq_one_letter_code
_entity_poly.pdbx_strand_id
1 'polypeptide(L)'
;MGKWIGPEGTFLQLAGSNGRYEVTIQNLDGPRTFSGQAAGDRIEFERNGVKESLRATNGAETGMKWLSERSSCLTVRAGEGYCRD
;
A
#
# COMPACT_ATOMS: atom_id res chain seq x y z
N MET A 1 -7.31 8.57 2.38
CA MET A 1 -7.85 7.36 3.04
C MET A 1 -8.67 6.57 2.04
N GLY A 2 -8.81 5.27 2.23
CA GLY A 2 -9.57 4.41 1.31
C GLY A 2 -8.94 3.03 1.15
N LYS A 3 -9.43 2.29 0.15
CA LYS A 3 -8.99 0.94 -0.19
C LYS A 3 -8.47 0.90 -1.63
N TRP A 4 -7.37 0.20 -1.84
CA TRP A 4 -6.72 -0.07 -3.12
C TRP A 4 -6.66 -1.58 -3.32
N ILE A 5 -6.89 -2.04 -4.54
CA ILE A 5 -7.00 -3.46 -4.89
C ILE A 5 -5.68 -3.93 -5.49
N GLY A 6 -5.19 -5.07 -5.00
CA GLY A 6 -4.02 -5.77 -5.50
C GLY A 6 -4.41 -7.03 -6.27
N PRO A 7 -3.44 -7.88 -6.65
CA PRO A 7 -3.74 -9.10 -7.38
C PRO A 7 -4.47 -10.11 -6.49
N GLU A 8 -5.15 -11.09 -7.08
CA GLU A 8 -5.61 -12.29 -6.36
C GLU A 8 -6.47 -12.02 -5.12
N GLY A 9 -7.26 -10.94 -5.14
CA GLY A 9 -8.14 -10.56 -4.02
C GLY A 9 -7.43 -9.85 -2.86
N THR A 10 -6.13 -9.56 -2.99
CA THR A 10 -5.38 -8.75 -2.02
C THR A 10 -5.84 -7.30 -2.05
N PHE A 11 -5.61 -6.59 -0.95
CA PHE A 11 -5.89 -5.15 -0.89
C PHE A 11 -5.02 -4.45 0.13
N LEU A 12 -4.93 -3.14 -0.03
CA LEU A 12 -4.40 -2.23 0.97
C LEU A 12 -5.47 -1.20 1.34
N GLN A 13 -5.69 -1.01 2.63
CA GLN A 13 -6.58 0.01 3.15
C GLN A 13 -5.83 0.96 4.09
N LEU A 14 -6.02 2.26 3.87
CA LEU A 14 -5.50 3.33 4.71
C LEU A 14 -6.64 4.03 5.44
N ALA A 15 -6.53 4.05 6.75
CA ALA A 15 -7.34 4.86 7.66
C ALA A 15 -6.45 5.77 8.53
N GLY A 16 -7.06 6.74 9.22
CA GLY A 16 -6.36 7.69 10.06
C GLY A 16 -6.22 9.10 9.46
N SER A 17 -5.54 9.97 10.20
CA SER A 17 -5.39 11.39 9.90
C SER A 17 -4.24 12.00 10.73
N ASN A 18 -3.88 13.25 10.46
CA ASN A 18 -2.89 14.01 11.24
C ASN A 18 -1.53 13.31 11.37
N GLY A 19 -1.07 12.71 10.27
CA GLY A 19 0.24 12.05 10.20
C GLY A 19 0.34 10.69 10.89
N ARG A 20 -0.77 10.16 11.42
CA ARG A 20 -0.87 8.79 11.95
C ARG A 20 -1.88 7.99 11.15
N TYR A 21 -1.49 6.78 10.78
CA TYR A 21 -2.28 5.93 9.90
C TYR A 21 -2.38 4.51 10.41
N GLU A 22 -3.49 3.88 10.09
CA GLU A 22 -3.63 2.43 10.12
C GLU A 22 -3.49 1.91 8.69
N VAL A 23 -2.52 1.03 8.49
CA VAL A 23 -2.23 0.38 7.20
C VAL A 23 -2.70 -1.06 7.29
N THR A 24 -3.84 -1.39 6.71
CA THR A 24 -4.33 -2.76 6.62
C THR A 24 -3.93 -3.37 5.28
N ILE A 25 -3.21 -4.48 5.31
CA ILE A 25 -2.80 -5.24 4.13
C ILE A 25 -3.43 -6.63 4.21
N GLN A 26 -4.23 -6.98 3.20
CA GLN A 26 -4.77 -8.32 2.98
C GLN A 26 -3.91 -9.03 1.96
N ASN A 27 -3.30 -10.13 2.38
CA ASN A 27 -2.66 -11.10 1.49
C ASN A 27 -3.51 -12.37 1.41
N LEU A 28 -3.00 -13.44 0.81
CA LEU A 28 -3.72 -14.72 0.71
C LEU A 28 -4.00 -15.36 2.08
N ASP A 29 -3.22 -15.03 3.11
CA ASP A 29 -3.37 -15.57 4.47
C ASP A 29 -4.39 -14.82 5.34
N GLY A 30 -4.82 -13.62 4.92
CA GLY A 30 -5.68 -12.77 5.76
C GLY A 30 -5.25 -11.29 5.81
N PRO A 31 -6.12 -10.43 6.38
CA PRO A 31 -5.80 -9.04 6.63
C PRO A 31 -4.95 -8.88 7.90
N ARG A 32 -3.93 -8.02 7.84
CA ARG A 32 -3.14 -7.58 8.99
C ARG A 32 -3.06 -6.06 8.99
N THR A 33 -3.15 -5.45 10.17
CA THR A 33 -3.09 -3.99 10.34
C THR A 33 -1.79 -3.58 11.03
N PHE A 34 -1.18 -2.51 10.53
CA PHE A 34 0.07 -1.94 11.01
C PHE A 34 -0.11 -0.46 11.34
N SER A 35 0.59 0.01 12.37
CA SER A 35 0.67 1.46 12.66
C SER A 35 1.67 2.11 11.73
N GLY A 36 1.23 3.14 10.99
CA GLY A 36 2.05 3.93 10.09
C GLY A 36 2.13 5.40 10.50
N GLN A 37 3.18 6.08 10.06
CA GLN A 37 3.40 7.51 10.28
C GLN A 37 3.78 8.22 8.99
N ALA A 38 3.33 9.47 8.83
CA ALA A 38 3.76 10.32 7.71
C ALA A 38 5.27 10.58 7.81
N ALA A 39 5.98 10.42 6.69
CA ALA A 39 7.40 10.71 6.55
C ALA A 39 7.65 11.43 5.22
N GLY A 40 7.28 12.72 5.14
CA GLY A 40 7.31 13.47 3.88
C GLY A 40 6.19 13.04 2.95
N ASP A 41 6.54 12.50 1.78
CA ASP A 41 5.64 12.08 0.70
C ASP A 41 5.16 10.61 0.81
N ARG A 42 5.50 9.94 1.91
CA ARG A 42 5.24 8.51 2.14
C ARG A 42 4.75 8.24 3.55
N ILE A 43 4.28 7.01 3.75
CA ILE A 43 3.96 6.46 5.07
C ILE A 43 4.99 5.39 5.41
N GLU A 44 5.65 5.54 6.55
CA GLU A 44 6.54 4.49 7.08
C GLU A 44 5.79 3.65 8.12
N PHE A 45 5.97 2.34 8.07
CA PHE A 45 5.38 1.40 9.02
C PHE A 45 6.30 0.20 9.21
N GLU A 46 6.17 -0.51 10.34
CA GLU A 46 6.94 -1.73 10.59
C GLU A 46 6.08 -2.96 10.33
N ARG A 47 6.63 -3.92 9.58
CA ARG A 47 6.01 -5.22 9.31
C ARG A 47 7.02 -6.33 9.55
N ASN A 48 6.76 -7.16 10.56
CA ASN A 48 7.63 -8.27 10.96
C ASN A 48 9.09 -7.83 11.22
N GLY A 49 9.30 -6.69 11.89
CA GLY A 49 10.63 -6.14 12.17
C GLY A 49 11.31 -5.45 10.98
N VAL A 50 10.64 -5.37 9.82
CA VAL A 50 11.14 -4.65 8.63
C VAL A 50 10.46 -3.29 8.54
N LYS A 51 11.26 -2.24 8.36
CA LYS A 51 10.77 -0.90 8.07
C LYS A 51 10.34 -0.81 6.60
N GLU A 52 9.05 -0.65 6.39
CA GLU A 52 8.43 -0.52 5.07
C GLU A 52 8.11 0.95 4.75
N SER A 53 7.90 1.24 3.47
CA SER A 53 7.52 2.57 2.99
C SER A 53 6.40 2.45 1.96
N LEU A 54 5.25 3.02 2.25
CA LEU A 54 4.12 3.11 1.33
C LEU A 54 4.12 4.45 0.60
N ARG A 55 4.21 4.41 -0.74
CA ARG A 55 4.28 5.60 -1.60
C ARG A 55 3.13 5.65 -2.59
N ALA A 56 2.66 6.85 -2.90
CA ALA A 56 1.82 7.08 -4.06
C ALA A 56 2.65 6.93 -5.35
N THR A 57 2.10 6.20 -6.31
CA THR A 57 2.76 5.78 -7.55
C THR A 57 1.72 5.60 -8.65
N ASN A 58 2.14 5.49 -9.90
CA ASN A 58 1.31 4.90 -10.95
C ASN A 58 1.47 3.36 -11.00
N GLY A 59 0.72 2.75 -11.90
CA GLY A 59 0.69 1.32 -12.12
C GLY A 59 2.00 0.72 -12.62
N ALA A 60 2.72 1.42 -13.49
CA ALA A 60 4.01 0.95 -14.00
C ALA A 60 5.09 0.92 -12.91
N GLU A 61 5.08 1.91 -12.01
CA GLU A 61 6.00 2.01 -10.87
C GLU A 61 5.80 0.94 -9.80
N THR A 62 4.64 0.27 -9.77
CA THR A 62 4.42 -0.89 -8.87
C THR A 62 5.35 -2.07 -9.20
N GLY A 63 5.88 -2.11 -10.43
CA GLY A 63 6.60 -3.28 -10.96
C GLY A 63 5.68 -4.43 -11.38
N MET A 64 4.36 -4.24 -11.40
CA MET A 64 3.38 -5.27 -11.70
C MET A 64 2.77 -5.05 -13.09
N LYS A 65 3.00 -6.00 -14.01
CA LYS A 65 2.56 -5.89 -15.41
C LYS A 65 1.07 -5.62 -15.57
N TRP A 66 0.23 -6.29 -14.79
CA TRP A 66 -1.24 -6.18 -14.87
C TRP A 66 -1.78 -4.88 -14.26
N LEU A 67 -0.97 -4.14 -13.49
CA LEU A 67 -1.29 -2.81 -12.99
C LEU A 67 -0.77 -1.70 -13.90
N SER A 68 0.09 -2.00 -14.88
CA SER A 68 0.89 -1.00 -15.61
C SER A 68 0.09 0.18 -16.22
N GLU A 69 -1.16 -0.05 -16.61
CA GLU A 69 -2.04 0.96 -17.20
C GLU A 69 -2.85 1.78 -16.17
N ARG A 70 -2.71 1.48 -14.87
CA ARG A 70 -3.38 2.21 -13.79
C ARG A 70 -2.61 3.47 -13.40
N SER A 71 -3.31 4.49 -12.91
CA SER A 71 -2.72 5.80 -12.59
C SER A 71 -2.70 6.11 -11.09
N SER A 72 -3.68 5.63 -10.31
CA SER A 72 -3.79 5.88 -8.88
C SER A 72 -3.43 4.63 -8.07
N CYS A 73 -2.14 4.47 -7.76
CA CYS A 73 -1.62 3.30 -7.07
C CYS A 73 -0.83 3.66 -5.81
N LEU A 74 -0.75 2.69 -4.91
CA LEU A 74 0.13 2.70 -3.76
C LEU A 74 1.09 1.52 -3.87
N THR A 75 2.38 1.77 -3.61
CA THR A 75 3.43 0.75 -3.68
C THR A 75 4.17 0.69 -2.35
N VAL A 76 4.26 -0.51 -1.77
CA VAL A 76 5.09 -0.80 -0.58
C VAL A 76 6.53 -1.07 -1.01
N ARG A 77 6.69 -1.90 -2.04
CA ARG A 77 7.96 -2.29 -2.68
C ARG A 77 7.69 -2.73 -4.10
N ALA A 78 8.74 -2.83 -4.92
CA ALA A 78 8.59 -3.40 -6.27
C ALA A 78 7.98 -4.81 -6.19
N GLY A 79 6.91 -5.05 -6.95
CA GLY A 79 6.13 -6.28 -6.92
C GLY A 79 5.01 -6.32 -5.88
N GLU A 80 4.86 -5.28 -5.05
CA GLU A 80 3.79 -5.16 -4.05
C GLU A 80 3.09 -3.80 -4.19
N GLY A 81 2.13 -3.76 -5.11
CA GLY A 81 1.34 -2.57 -5.44
C GLY A 81 -0.16 -2.83 -5.41
N TYR A 82 -0.90 -1.75 -5.16
CA TYR A 82 -2.35 -1.75 -5.04
C TYR A 82 -2.89 -0.52 -5.75
N CYS A 83 -3.85 -0.68 -6.65
CA CYS A 83 -4.42 0.43 -7.39
C CYS A 83 -5.90 0.63 -7.07
N ARG A 84 -6.37 1.85 -7.28
CA ARG A 84 -7.79 2.19 -7.35
C ARG A 84 -8.02 2.99 -8.62
N ASP A 85 -9.26 3.04 -9.07
CA ASP A 85 -9.65 3.93 -10.17
C ASP A 85 -9.36 5.40 -9.82
#